data_AF-A0A5K1BT71-F1
#
_entry.id   AF-A0A5K1BT71-F1
#
_cell.length_a   1.000
_cell.length_b   1.000
_cell.length_c   1.000
_cell.angle_alpha   90.00
_cell.angle_beta   90.00
_cell.angle_gamma   90.00
#
_symmetry.space_group_name_H-M   'P 1'
#
loop_
_entity.id
_entity.type
_entity.pdbx_description
1 polymer ?
#
loop_
_entity_poly.entity_id
_entity_poly.type
_entity_poly.pdbx_seq_one_letter_code
_entity_poly.pdbx_strand_id
1 'polypeptide(L)' 'GTRDFGKEQMAIREKAFSIIVGVFKRHGGVALDTPAFELRETLMGKYGEDSKLIYDLADQ' A
#
# COMPACT_ATOMS: atom_id res chain seq x y z
N GLY A 1 7.93 13.53 -4.05
CA GLY A 1 8.33 12.51 -5.03
C GLY A 1 7.17 11.61 -5.44
N THR A 2 5.99 12.17 -5.67
CA THR A 2 4.83 11.47 -6.21
C THR A 2 4.69 11.80 -7.70
N ARG A 3 4.07 10.92 -8.48
CA ARG A 3 3.79 11.15 -9.90
C ARG A 3 2.45 10.53 -10.28
N ASP A 4 1.85 11.08 -11.32
CA ASP A 4 0.67 10.51 -11.95
C ASP A 4 1.02 9.25 -12.77
N PHE A 5 0.00 8.42 -12.99
CA PHE A 5 0.08 7.28 -13.91
C PHE A 5 -0.78 7.55 -15.14
N GLY A 6 -0.14 7.69 -16.30
CA GLY A 6 -0.81 7.86 -17.58
C GLY A 6 -1.42 6.55 -18.11
N LYS A 7 -2.17 6.62 -19.22
CA LYS A 7 -2.92 5.49 -19.79
C LYS A 7 -2.06 4.23 -20.03
N GLU A 8 -0.91 4.37 -20.68
CA GLU A 8 -0.01 3.24 -20.96
C GLU A 8 0.54 2.61 -19.68
N GLN A 9 0.90 3.44 -18.70
CA GLN A 9 1.43 2.97 -17.42
C GLN A 9 0.34 2.24 -16.62
N MET A 10 -0.90 2.72 -16.66
CA MET A 10 -2.04 2.06 -16.04
C MET A 10 -2.34 0.71 -16.69
N ALA A 11 -2.31 0.60 -18.02
CA ALA A 11 -2.50 -0.67 -18.72
C ALA A 11 -1.45 -1.72 -18.32
N ILE A 12 -0.18 -1.31 -18.20
CA ILE A 12 0.90 -2.19 -17.72
C ILE A 12 0.69 -2.58 -16.25
N ARG A 13 0.30 -1.63 -15.40
CA ARG A 13 0.04 -1.84 -13.98
C ARG A 13 -1.09 -2.85 -13.75
N GLU A 14 -2.20 -2.70 -14.47
CA GLU A 14 -3.34 -3.62 -14.42
C GLU A 14 -2.94 -5.04 -14.84
N LYS A 15 -2.19 -5.17 -15.94
CA LYS A 15 -1.67 -6.47 -16.39
C LYS A 15 -0.81 -7.12 -15.32
N ALA A 16 0.15 -6.39 -14.73
CA ALA A 16 1.01 -6.90 -13.68
C ALA A 16 0.21 -7.35 -12.44
N PHE A 17 -0.73 -6.53 -11.96
CA PHE A 17 -1.55 -6.89 -10.80
C PHE A 17 -2.47 -8.08 -11.06
N SER A 18 -3.02 -8.23 -12.26
CA SER A 18 -3.84 -9.41 -12.60
C SER A 18 -3.07 -10.73 -12.42
N ILE A 19 -1.79 -10.77 -12.79
CA ILE A 19 -0.94 -11.95 -12.64
C ILE A 19 -0.70 -12.23 -11.16
N ILE A 20 -0.34 -11.20 -10.38
CA ILE A 20 -0.03 -11.31 -8.95
C ILE A 20 -1.27 -11.76 -8.17
N VAL A 21 -2.41 -11.10 -8.38
CA VAL A 21 -3.69 -11.46 -7.75
C VAL A 21 -4.11 -12.89 -8.14
N GLY A 22 -3.85 -13.29 -9.38
CA GLY A 22 -4.05 -14.66 -9.84
C GLY A 22 -3.26 -15.68 -9.03
N VAL A 23 -2.00 -15.38 -8.68
CA VAL A 23 -1.18 -16.22 -7.79
C VAL A 23 -1.81 -16.29 -6.40
N PHE A 24 -2.13 -15.16 -5.77
CA PHE A 24 -2.71 -15.16 -4.42
C PHE A 24 -4.00 -15.97 -4.35
N LYS A 25 -4.91 -15.79 -5.31
CA LYS A 25 -6.18 -16.54 -5.38
C LYS A 25 -5.96 -18.05 -5.51
N ARG A 26 -4.97 -18.49 -6.31
CA ARG A 26 -4.65 -19.92 -6.46
C ARG A 26 -4.19 -20.56 -5.14
N HIS A 27 -3.64 -19.77 -4.23
CA HIS A 27 -3.20 -20.23 -2.90
C HIS A 27 -4.22 -19.93 -1.79
N GLY A 28 -5.47 -19.58 -2.13
CA GLY A 28 -6.53 -19.31 -1.15
C GLY A 28 -6.44 -17.96 -0.46
N GLY A 29 -5.61 -17.04 -0.97
CA GLY A 29 -5.51 -15.68 -0.45
C GLY A 29 -6.81 -14.89 -0.64
N VAL A 30 -7.20 -14.15 0.40
CA VAL A 30 -8.38 -13.27 0.41
C VAL A 30 -7.92 -11.83 0.49
N ALA A 31 -8.54 -10.96 -0.29
CA ALA A 31 -8.23 -9.52 -0.27
C ALA A 31 -8.86 -8.86 0.96
N LEU A 32 -8.08 -8.00 1.61
CA LEU A 32 -8.52 -7.07 2.64
C LEU A 32 -8.06 -5.68 2.24
N ASP A 33 -8.82 -4.67 2.60
CA ASP A 33 -8.48 -3.27 2.37
C ASP A 33 -8.59 -2.52 3.70
N THR A 34 -7.62 -1.67 3.98
CA THR A 34 -7.52 -0.92 5.24
C THR A 34 -7.44 0.57 4.93
N PRO A 35 -7.82 1.46 5.86
CA PRO A 35 -7.65 2.89 5.67
C PRO A 35 -6.21 3.27 5.31
N ALA A 36 -6.04 4.36 4.56
CA ALA A 36 -4.72 4.82 4.11
C ALA A 36 -3.81 5.33 5.25
N PHE A 37 -4.39 5.57 6.43
CA PHE A 37 -3.71 5.96 7.66
C PHE A 37 -4.24 5.14 8.82
N GLU A 38 -3.41 4.94 9.84
CA GLU A 38 -3.73 4.24 11.08
C GLU A 38 -3.42 5.14 12.28
N LEU A 39 -3.90 4.76 13.46
CA LEU A 39 -3.52 5.47 14.69
C LEU A 39 -2.00 5.46 14.86
N ARG A 40 -1.43 6.60 15.26
CA ARG A 40 0.02 6.76 15.45
C ARG A 40 0.59 5.67 16.38
N GLU A 41 -0.09 5.41 17.49
CA GLU A 41 0.28 4.35 18.44
C GLU A 41 0.29 2.94 17.83
N THR A 42 -0.54 2.68 16.81
CA THR A 42 -0.57 1.41 16.10
C THR A 42 0.68 1.21 15.23
N LEU A 43 1.32 2.29 14.78
CA LEU A 43 2.50 2.24 13.91
C LEU A 43 3.83 2.44 14.66
N MET A 44 3.82 3.18 15.77
CA MET A 44 5.02 3.47 16.56
C MET A 44 5.68 2.22 17.14
N GLY A 45 7.02 2.19 17.13
CA GLY A 45 7.82 1.10 17.73
C GLY A 45 7.92 -0.17 16.88
N LYS A 46 7.19 -0.28 15.76
CA LYS A 46 7.24 -1.44 14.86
C LYS A 46 8.40 -1.43 13.86
N TYR A 47 8.93 -0.23 13.55
CA TYR A 47 9.86 -0.03 12.44
C TYR A 47 11.26 0.46 12.87
N GLY A 48 11.58 0.45 14.17
CA GLY A 48 12.88 0.91 14.67
C GLY A 48 13.22 2.33 14.21
N GLU A 49 14.44 2.52 13.69
CA GLU A 49 14.90 3.82 13.18
C GLU A 49 14.08 4.36 12.00
N ASP A 50 13.46 3.48 11.21
CA ASP A 50 12.68 3.87 10.03
C ASP A 50 11.33 4.49 10.40
N SER A 51 10.93 4.43 11.67
CA SER A 51 9.74 5.12 12.19
C SER A 51 9.77 6.63 11.92
N LYS A 52 10.96 7.23 11.74
CA LYS A 52 11.14 8.65 11.39
C LYS A 52 10.67 9.01 9.98
N LEU A 53 10.38 8.02 9.13
CA LEU A 53 9.92 8.20 7.75
C LEU A 53 8.39 8.11 7.61
N ILE A 54 7.66 7.92 8.73
CA ILE A 54 6.19 7.91 8.75
C ILE A 54 5.68 9.33 8.56
N TYR A 55 4.67 9.49 7.69
CA TYR A 55 3.97 10.76 7.51
C TYR A 55 2.89 10.91 8.58
N ASP A 56 3.04 11.89 9.46
CA ASP A 56 2.03 12.27 10.44
C ASP A 56 0.93 13.13 9.79
N LEU A 57 -0.32 12.91 10.18
CA LEU A 57 -1.43 13.82 9.86
C LEU A 57 -1.45 14.94 10.90
N ALA A 58 -1.88 16.14 10.50
CA ALA A 58 -2.02 17.26 11.43
C ALA A 58 -3.13 16.98 12.45
N ASP A 59 -2.90 17.39 13.70
CA ASP A 59 -3.94 17.45 14.72
C ASP A 59 -5.03 18.42 14.25
N GLN A 60 -6.29 17.97 14.28
CA GLN A 60 -7.46 18.72 13.83
C GLN A 60 -7.95 19.72 14.88
#